data_AF-A0A519HHL8-F1
#
_entry.id   AF-A0A519HHL8-F1
#
_cell.length_a   1.000
_cell.length_b   1.000
_cell.length_c   1.000
_cell.angle_alpha   90.00
_cell.angle_beta   90.00
_cell.angle_gamma   90.00
#
_symmetry.space_group_name_H-M   'P 1'
#
loop_
_entity.id
_entity.type
_entity.pdbx_description
1 polymer ?
#
loop_
_entity_poly.entity_id
_entity_poly.type
_entity_poly.pdbx_seq_one_letter_code
_entity_poly.pdbx_strand_id
1 'polypeptide(L)'
;MTPANDTKSAYARIAALRSPATIAALDELTAYTDRNPDPRGADHAETLRRLQYAYIEAAQADGSFYLAQAEESERWAAEAEARALDYPAHADRYAREAANHRLSADRARAMLAEINAPQMKAAA
;
A
#
# COMPACT_ATOMS: atom_id res chain seq x y z
N MET A 1 18.86 -11.30 -8.47
CA MET A 1 17.95 -10.20 -8.84
C MET A 1 17.46 -9.59 -7.54
N THR A 2 17.97 -8.42 -7.16
CA THR A 2 17.60 -7.73 -5.92
C THR A 2 16.13 -7.31 -6.02
N PRO A 3 15.29 -7.46 -4.97
CA PRO A 3 13.91 -7.00 -4.97
C PRO A 3 13.91 -5.47 -4.90
N ALA A 4 14.17 -4.85 -6.06
CA ALA A 4 14.08 -3.41 -6.21
C ALA A 4 12.59 -3.05 -6.30
N ASN A 5 12.11 -2.40 -5.23
CA ASN A 5 10.87 -1.63 -5.13
C ASN A 5 9.53 -2.38 -5.00
N ASP A 6 9.34 -3.13 -3.90
CA ASP A 6 7.98 -3.39 -3.41
C ASP A 6 7.23 -2.09 -3.04
N THR A 7 7.97 -1.06 -2.64
CA THR A 7 7.42 0.28 -2.36
C THR A 7 6.87 0.99 -3.60
N LYS A 8 7.54 0.94 -4.78
CA LYS A 8 6.98 1.59 -5.99
C LYS A 8 5.67 0.94 -6.45
N SER A 9 5.50 -0.37 -6.25
CA SER A 9 4.24 -1.06 -6.56
C SER A 9 3.10 -0.61 -5.64
N ALA A 10 3.37 -0.49 -4.33
CA ALA A 10 2.39 -0.01 -3.36
C ALA A 10 2.02 1.48 -3.62
N TYR A 11 2.99 2.36 -3.81
CA TYR A 11 2.74 3.79 -4.09
C TYR A 11 1.96 4.00 -5.40
N ALA A 12 2.28 3.26 -6.47
CA ALA A 12 1.56 3.38 -7.73
C ALA A 12 0.09 2.93 -7.63
N ARG A 13 -0.21 1.95 -6.77
CA ARG A 13 -1.56 1.42 -6.57
C ARG A 13 -2.38 2.29 -5.63
N ILE A 14 -1.78 2.81 -4.56
CA ILE A 14 -2.41 3.81 -3.69
C ILE A 14 -2.70 5.09 -4.50
N ALA A 15 -1.83 5.45 -5.46
CA ALA A 15 -2.01 6.62 -6.32
C ALA A 15 -3.21 6.45 -7.26
N ALA A 16 -3.50 5.21 -7.67
CA ALA A 16 -4.64 4.87 -8.48
C ALA A 16 -5.99 4.98 -7.74
N LEU A 17 -5.99 5.11 -6.41
CA LEU A 17 -7.20 5.20 -5.58
C LEU A 17 -7.75 6.63 -5.41
N ARG A 18 -7.12 7.63 -6.05
CA ARG A 18 -7.72 8.93 -6.42
C ARG A 18 -8.45 9.69 -5.30
N SER A 19 -7.89 9.79 -4.09
CA SER A 19 -8.34 10.82 -3.15
C SER A 19 -7.73 12.19 -3.52
N PRO A 20 -8.44 13.31 -3.32
CA PRO A 20 -7.88 14.65 -3.56
C PRO A 20 -6.61 14.93 -2.74
N ALA A 21 -6.51 14.39 -1.52
CA ALA A 21 -5.34 14.55 -0.66
C ALA A 21 -4.15 13.72 -1.16
N THR A 22 -4.40 12.47 -1.59
CA THR A 22 -3.42 11.60 -2.23
C THR A 22 -2.89 12.20 -3.53
N ILE A 23 -3.77 12.80 -4.34
CA ILE A 23 -3.40 13.49 -5.59
C ILE A 23 -2.52 14.70 -5.31
N ALA A 24 -2.90 15.55 -4.34
CA ALA A 24 -2.11 16.73 -3.99
C ALA A 24 -0.69 16.36 -3.51
N ALA A 25 -0.56 15.30 -2.69
CA ALA A 25 0.75 14.81 -2.25
C ALA A 25 1.59 14.23 -3.41
N LEU A 26 0.96 13.59 -4.40
CA LEU A 26 1.65 13.11 -5.61
C LEU A 26 2.08 14.23 -6.53
N ASP A 27 1.24 15.25 -6.71
CA ASP A 27 1.57 16.43 -7.50
C ASP A 27 2.76 17.16 -6.88
N GLU A 28 2.81 17.28 -5.55
CA GLU A 28 3.94 17.86 -4.84
C GLU A 28 5.22 17.01 -4.98
N LEU A 29 5.11 15.68 -4.85
CA LEU A 29 6.22 14.76 -5.06
C LEU A 29 6.76 14.84 -6.49
N THR A 30 5.88 14.85 -7.48
CA THR A 30 6.21 14.93 -8.92
C THR A 30 6.88 16.27 -9.22
N ALA A 31 6.27 17.38 -8.78
CA ALA A 31 6.83 18.72 -8.96
C ALA A 31 8.17 18.90 -8.24
N TYR A 32 8.41 18.21 -7.13
CA TYR A 32 9.70 18.21 -6.44
C TYR A 32 10.76 17.47 -7.25
N THR A 33 10.46 16.27 -7.76
CA THR A 33 11.38 15.50 -8.61
C THR A 33 11.70 16.20 -9.92
N ASP A 34 10.73 16.85 -10.55
CA ASP A 34 10.95 17.59 -11.81
C ASP A 34 11.87 18.81 -11.60
N ARG A 35 11.73 19.49 -10.46
CA ARG A 35 12.58 20.64 -10.09
C ARG A 35 13.97 20.23 -9.62
N ASN A 36 14.15 18.98 -9.20
CA ASN A 36 15.40 18.48 -8.62
C ASN A 36 15.83 17.16 -9.29
N PRO A 37 16.22 17.18 -10.57
CA PRO A 37 16.53 15.96 -11.33
C PRO A 37 17.85 15.29 -10.92
N ASP A 38 18.73 15.96 -10.15
CA ASP A 38 19.95 15.35 -9.61
C ASP A 38 19.73 14.87 -8.16
N PRO A 39 19.63 13.54 -7.93
CA PRO A 39 19.21 12.99 -6.65
C PRO A 39 20.32 12.88 -5.58
N ARG A 40 21.51 13.43 -5.83
CA ARG A 40 22.73 13.10 -5.05
C ARG A 40 22.93 13.91 -3.75
N GLY A 41 21.91 14.63 -3.27
CA GLY A 41 21.98 15.36 -2.00
C GLY A 41 21.34 14.58 -0.84
N ALA A 42 21.94 14.65 0.35
CA ALA A 42 21.31 14.14 1.57
C ALA A 42 19.93 14.80 1.83
N ASP A 43 19.81 16.08 1.48
CA ASP A 43 18.56 16.85 1.55
C ASP A 43 17.49 16.33 0.56
N HIS A 44 17.91 15.77 -0.58
CA HIS A 44 16.99 15.19 -1.56
C HIS A 44 16.36 13.90 -1.04
N ALA A 45 17.16 13.00 -0.47
CA ALA A 45 16.68 11.76 0.13
C ALA A 45 15.78 12.00 1.35
N GLU A 46 16.09 13.03 2.15
CA GLU A 46 15.25 13.45 3.28
C GLU A 46 13.92 14.05 2.81
N THR A 47 13.94 14.93 1.81
CA THR A 47 12.71 15.55 1.27
C THR A 47 11.80 14.51 0.63
N LEU A 48 12.35 13.59 -0.16
CA LEU A 48 11.57 12.48 -0.73
C LEU A 48 10.94 11.61 0.36
N ARG A 49 11.66 11.31 1.44
CA ARG A 49 11.10 10.55 2.56
C ARG A 49 9.92 11.27 3.21
N ARG A 50 10.05 12.58 3.47
CA ARG A 50 8.95 13.37 4.06
C ARG A 50 7.71 13.39 3.17
N LEU A 51 7.89 13.58 1.87
CA LEU A 51 6.79 13.55 0.91
C LEU A 51 6.14 12.16 0.81
N GLN A 52 6.94 11.09 0.85
CA GLN A 52 6.43 9.71 0.92
C GLN A 52 5.63 9.44 2.21
N TYR A 53 6.08 9.97 3.35
CA TYR A 53 5.33 9.88 4.60
C TYR A 53 4.00 10.63 4.53
N ALA A 54 4.02 11.90 4.08
CA ALA A 54 2.81 12.71 3.94
C ALA A 54 1.79 12.05 3.01
N TYR A 55 2.27 11.40 1.94
CA TYR A 55 1.45 10.60 1.05
C TYR A 55 0.80 9.40 1.75
N ILE A 56 1.57 8.61 2.52
CA ILE A 56 1.04 7.46 3.27
C ILE A 56 0.00 7.92 4.30
N GLU A 57 0.29 9.00 5.02
CA GLU A 57 -0.63 9.57 6.02
C GLU A 57 -1.94 10.00 5.37
N ALA A 58 -1.89 10.70 4.24
CA ALA A 58 -3.08 11.08 3.49
C ALA A 58 -3.91 9.86 3.04
N ALA A 59 -3.23 8.86 2.46
CA ALA A 59 -3.88 7.64 2.00
C ALA A 59 -4.43 6.75 3.14
N GLN A 60 -3.83 6.81 4.33
CA GLN A 60 -4.37 6.16 5.52
C GLN A 60 -5.60 6.90 6.03
N ALA A 61 -5.60 8.24 6.01
CA ALA A 61 -6.72 9.04 6.48
C ALA A 61 -7.98 8.88 5.63
N ASP A 62 -7.83 8.71 4.31
CA ASP A 62 -8.95 8.50 3.38
C ASP A 62 -9.30 7.02 3.15
N GLY A 63 -8.51 6.09 3.71
CA GLY A 63 -8.75 4.65 3.62
C GLY A 63 -8.23 3.98 2.34
N SER A 64 -7.76 4.73 1.35
CA SER A 64 -7.21 4.16 0.11
C SER A 64 -6.02 3.25 0.35
N PHE A 65 -5.14 3.60 1.31
CA PHE A 65 -4.03 2.75 1.70
C PHE A 65 -4.49 1.35 2.11
N TYR A 66 -5.54 1.29 2.96
CA TYR A 66 -6.05 0.04 3.50
C TYR A 66 -6.82 -0.77 2.46
N LEU A 67 -7.50 -0.11 1.52
CA LEU A 67 -8.11 -0.81 0.39
C LEU A 67 -7.06 -1.51 -0.48
N ALA A 68 -6.01 -0.79 -0.90
CA ALA A 68 -4.91 -1.37 -1.67
C ALA A 68 -4.20 -2.50 -0.90
N GLN A 69 -4.00 -2.31 0.41
CA GLN A 69 -3.39 -3.33 1.27
C GLN A 69 -4.23 -4.60 1.35
N ALA A 70 -5.57 -4.47 1.45
CA ALA A 70 -6.47 -5.61 1.47
C ALA A 70 -6.40 -6.41 0.16
N GLU A 71 -6.54 -5.74 -0.98
CA GLU A 71 -6.49 -6.37 -2.31
C GLU A 71 -5.15 -7.07 -2.59
N GLU A 72 -4.03 -6.43 -2.25
CA GLU A 72 -2.69 -7.00 -2.40
C GLU A 72 -2.49 -8.23 -1.50
N SER A 73 -2.96 -8.15 -0.26
CA SER A 73 -2.87 -9.27 0.69
C SER A 73 -3.69 -10.47 0.22
N GLU A 74 -4.88 -10.26 -0.36
CA GLU A 74 -5.66 -11.35 -0.94
C GLU A 74 -4.99 -12.00 -2.14
N ARG A 75 -4.37 -11.19 -3.00
CA ARG A 75 -3.60 -11.70 -4.13
C ARG A 75 -2.45 -12.60 -3.66
N TRP A 76 -1.68 -12.16 -2.66
CA TRP A 76 -0.60 -12.97 -2.10
C TRP A 76 -1.10 -14.23 -1.40
N ALA A 77 -2.27 -14.19 -0.76
CA ALA A 77 -2.89 -15.39 -0.21
C ALA A 77 -3.21 -16.41 -1.32
N ALA A 78 -3.83 -15.95 -2.41
CA ALA A 78 -4.13 -16.80 -3.56
C ALA A 78 -2.87 -17.36 -4.24
N GLU A 79 -1.81 -16.55 -4.38
CA GLU A 79 -0.52 -17.00 -4.92
C GLU A 79 0.14 -18.06 -4.02
N ALA A 80 0.07 -17.88 -2.69
CA ALA A 80 0.57 -18.87 -1.74
C ALA A 80 -0.24 -20.17 -1.78
N GLU A 81 -1.56 -20.11 -1.91
CA GLU A 81 -2.40 -21.29 -2.10
C GLU A 81 -2.08 -22.04 -3.40
N ALA A 82 -1.88 -21.32 -4.50
CA ALA A 82 -1.45 -21.92 -5.77
C ALA A 82 -0.09 -22.63 -5.61
N ARG A 83 0.87 -21.99 -4.93
CA ARG A 83 2.17 -22.63 -4.63
C ARG A 83 2.05 -23.88 -3.76
N ALA A 84 1.09 -23.93 -2.83
CA ALA A 84 0.86 -25.12 -2.02
C ALA A 84 0.46 -26.33 -2.88
N LEU A 85 -0.28 -26.09 -3.98
CA LEU A 85 -0.67 -27.11 -4.95
C LEU A 85 0.51 -27.54 -5.83
N ASP A 86 1.32 -26.57 -6.29
CA ASP A 86 2.48 -26.84 -7.15
C ASP A 86 3.63 -27.54 -6.39
N TYR A 87 3.76 -27.29 -5.09
CA TYR A 87 4.86 -27.77 -4.25
C TYR A 87 4.33 -28.47 -2.98
N PRO A 88 3.78 -29.69 -3.10
CA PRO A 88 3.13 -30.39 -1.99
C PRO A 88 4.07 -30.70 -0.82
N ALA A 89 5.37 -30.89 -1.08
CA ALA A 89 6.39 -31.05 -0.03
C ALA A 89 6.56 -29.81 0.88
N HIS A 90 6.04 -28.66 0.45
CA HIS A 90 6.06 -27.40 1.19
C HIS A 90 4.64 -26.85 1.46
N ALA A 91 3.60 -27.67 1.26
CA ALA A 91 2.20 -27.23 1.37
C ALA A 91 1.90 -26.56 2.73
N ASP A 92 2.38 -27.13 3.85
CA ASP A 92 2.17 -26.55 5.18
C ASP A 92 2.80 -25.16 5.35
N ARG A 93 3.95 -24.92 4.70
CA ARG A 93 4.59 -23.61 4.71
C ARG A 93 3.74 -22.60 3.94
N TYR A 94 3.33 -22.94 2.73
CA TYR A 94 2.55 -22.06 1.88
C TYR A 94 1.12 -21.83 2.42
N ALA A 95 0.52 -22.82 3.08
CA ALA A 95 -0.76 -22.67 3.76
C ALA A 95 -0.68 -21.66 4.92
N ARG A 96 0.42 -21.66 5.70
CA ARG A 96 0.66 -20.64 6.73
C ARG A 96 0.91 -19.26 6.14
N GLU A 97 1.65 -19.18 5.03
CA GLU A 97 1.86 -17.93 4.28
C GLU A 97 0.53 -17.34 3.80
N ALA A 98 -0.33 -18.16 3.20
CA ALA A 98 -1.67 -17.76 2.78
C ALA A 98 -2.53 -17.27 3.95
N ALA A 99 -2.52 -17.99 5.08
CA ALA A 99 -3.26 -17.59 6.27
C ALA A 99 -2.78 -16.24 6.84
N ASN A 100 -1.48 -15.99 6.85
CA ASN A 100 -0.92 -14.70 7.30
C ASN A 100 -1.32 -13.55 6.36
N HIS A 101 -1.36 -13.79 5.06
CA HIS A 101 -1.81 -12.82 4.09
C HIS A 101 -3.32 -12.52 4.23
N ARG A 102 -4.16 -13.55 4.43
CA ARG A 102 -5.59 -13.34 4.75
C ARG A 102 -5.80 -12.52 6.02
N LEU A 103 -5.05 -12.81 7.09
CA LEU A 103 -5.11 -12.02 8.32
C LEU A 103 -4.72 -10.55 8.09
N SER A 104 -3.77 -10.30 7.20
CA SER A 104 -3.37 -8.95 6.81
C SER A 104 -4.48 -8.23 6.02
N ALA A 105 -5.17 -8.93 5.13
CA ALA A 105 -6.32 -8.41 4.40
C ALA A 105 -7.48 -8.04 5.35
N ASP A 106 -7.80 -8.91 6.30
CA ASP A 106 -8.88 -8.69 7.26
C ASP A 106 -8.58 -7.49 8.18
N ARG A 107 -7.32 -7.33 8.60
CA ARG A 107 -6.90 -6.14 9.38
C ARG A 107 -7.04 -4.87 8.57
N ALA A 108 -6.62 -4.87 7.30
CA ALA A 108 -6.76 -3.70 6.44
C ALA A 108 -8.24 -3.33 6.23
N ARG A 109 -9.13 -4.31 6.03
CA ARG A 109 -10.58 -4.10 5.98
C ARG A 109 -11.16 -3.53 7.25
N ALA A 110 -10.70 -3.99 8.41
CA ALA A 110 -11.13 -3.46 9.70
C ALA A 110 -10.77 -1.96 9.82
N MET A 111 -9.53 -1.59 9.46
CA MET A 111 -9.11 -0.19 9.44
C MET A 111 -9.94 0.66 8.47
N LEU A 112 -10.22 0.15 7.27
CA LEU A 112 -11.09 0.83 6.30
C LEU A 112 -12.52 1.03 6.84
N ALA A 113 -13.07 0.03 7.54
CA ALA A 113 -14.38 0.13 8.17
C ALA A 113 -14.40 1.18 9.29
N GLU A 114 -13.34 1.26 10.11
CA GLU A 114 -13.20 2.29 11.15
C GLU A 114 -13.14 3.71 10.57
N ILE A 115 -12.45 3.90 9.44
CA ILE A 115 -12.38 5.19 8.74
C ILE A 115 -13.74 5.61 8.17
N ASN A 116 -14.50 4.66 7.63
CA ASN A 116 -15.80 4.92 7.01
C ASN A 116 -16.95 5.01 8.04
N ALA A 117 -16.80 4.44 9.23
CA ALA A 117 -17.87 4.40 10.25
C ALA A 117 -18.40 5.79 10.67
N PRO A 118 -17.58 6.85 10.85
CA PRO A 118 -18.05 8.21 11.09
C PRO A 118 -18.84 8.79 9.91
N GLN A 119 -18.44 8.48 8.68
CA GLN A 119 -19.09 9.00 7.46
C GLN A 119 -20.50 8.41 7.29
N MET A 120 -20.68 7.13 7.61
CA MET A 120 -22.00 6.48 7.57
C MET A 120 -22.95 7.00 8.65
N LYS A 121 -22.45 7.44 9.81
CA LYS A 121 -23.27 8.08 10.86
C LYS A 121 -23.71 9.50 10.51
N ALA A 122 -22.96 10.22 9.67
CA ALA A 122 -23.30 11.56 9.23
C ALA A 122 -24.31 11.58 8.07
N ALA A 123 -24.53 10.44 7.41
CA ALA A 123 -25.44 10.27 6.28
C ALA A 123 -26.79 9.61 6.64
N ALA A 124 -27.02 9.29 7.91
CA ALA A 124 -28.23 8.65 8.45
C ALA A 124 -29.06 9.64 9.27
#